data_AF-T2JVJ8-F1
#
_entry.id   AF-T2JVJ8-F1
#
_cell.length_a   1.000
_cell.length_b   1.000
_cell.length_c   1.000
_cell.angle_alpha   90.00
_cell.angle_beta   90.00
_cell.angle_gamma   90.00
#
_symmetry.space_group_name_H-M   'P 1'
#
loop_
_entity.id
_entity.type
_entity.pdbx_description
1 polymer ?
#
loop_
_entity_poly.entity_id
_entity_poly.type
_entity_poly.pdbx_seq_one_letter_code
_entity_poly.pdbx_strand_id
1 'polypeptide(L)'
;MAHGYLHFLAHRYKPVIDYENQCQRMPISEQLAEAFPKYFLMPTSSLLKQFNDMYQTHGKFTPTNLLTLAHYYGVSVQALTYRLEEMKLMPSGTWERLKK
;
A
#
# COMPACT_ATOMS: atom_id res chain seq x y z
N MET A 1 -3.50 6.27 -10.28
CA MET A 1 -4.91 6.68 -10.03
C MET A 1 -5.10 7.24 -8.63
N ALA A 2 -4.95 6.47 -7.55
CA ALA A 2 -5.21 6.96 -6.18
C ALA A 2 -4.36 8.18 -5.75
N HIS A 3 -3.12 8.28 -6.23
CA HIS A 3 -2.26 9.46 -6.00
C HIS A 3 -2.91 10.73 -6.57
N GLY A 4 -3.29 10.73 -7.85
CA GLY A 4 -4.02 11.83 -8.48
C GLY A 4 -5.39 12.09 -7.85
N TYR A 5 -6.05 11.05 -7.33
CA TYR A 5 -7.29 11.20 -6.58
C TYR A 5 -7.09 11.99 -5.27
N LEU A 6 -5.98 11.78 -4.55
CA LEU A 6 -5.67 12.63 -3.40
C LEU A 6 -5.47 14.09 -3.81
N HIS A 7 -4.70 14.36 -4.87
CA HIS A 7 -4.52 15.73 -5.34
C HIS A 7 -5.86 16.42 -5.62
N PHE A 8 -6.77 15.70 -6.27
CA PHE A 8 -8.13 16.19 -6.50
C PHE A 8 -8.88 16.52 -5.20
N LEU A 9 -8.81 15.65 -4.19
CA LEU A 9 -9.45 15.88 -2.89
C LEU A 9 -8.81 17.02 -2.09
N ALA A 10 -7.48 17.09 -2.08
CA ALA A 10 -6.70 17.98 -1.21
C ALA A 10 -6.54 19.40 -1.79
N HIS A 11 -6.54 19.55 -3.11
CA HIS A 11 -6.24 20.80 -3.80
C HIS A 11 -7.42 21.38 -4.59
N ARG A 12 -8.66 20.97 -4.26
CA ARG A 12 -9.89 21.41 -4.94
C ARG A 12 -10.03 22.94 -5.12
N TYR A 13 -9.37 23.74 -4.28
CA TYR A 13 -9.38 25.22 -4.34
C TYR A 13 -7.98 25.86 -4.31
N LYS A 14 -6.90 25.11 -4.53
CA LYS A 14 -5.53 25.65 -4.53
C LYS A 14 -4.81 25.26 -5.83
N PRO A 15 -4.30 26.20 -6.63
CA PRO A 15 -3.46 25.86 -7.77
C PRO A 15 -2.19 25.16 -7.27
N VAL A 16 -1.91 23.97 -7.82
CA VAL A 16 -0.65 23.26 -7.59
C VAL A 16 0.36 23.87 -8.56
N ILE A 17 1.43 24.46 -8.02
CA ILE A 17 2.55 24.97 -8.81
C ILE A 17 3.61 23.87 -8.80
N ASP A 18 3.82 23.22 -9.96
CA ASP A 18 4.95 22.31 -10.14
C ASP A 18 6.24 23.12 -10.26
N TYR A 19 7.10 23.02 -9.25
CA TYR A 19 8.45 23.59 -9.31
C TYR A 19 9.34 22.61 -10.06
N GLU A 20 9.39 22.74 -11.40
CA GLU A 20 10.05 21.78 -12.28
C GLU A 20 11.59 21.76 -12.19
N ASN A 21 12.25 22.56 -11.34
CA ASN A 21 13.71 22.74 -11.48
C ASN A 21 14.50 23.23 -10.25
N GLN A 22 14.23 22.76 -9.03
CA GLN A 22 15.13 23.03 -7.91
C GLN A 22 15.32 21.78 -7.05
N CYS A 23 16.57 21.51 -6.65
CA CYS A 23 16.95 20.56 -5.59
C CYS A 23 16.32 20.95 -4.25
N GLN A 24 14.99 20.93 -4.17
CA GLN A 24 14.21 21.17 -2.96
C GLN A 24 13.62 19.85 -2.49
N ARG A 25 13.56 19.72 -1.17
CA ARG A 25 12.89 18.61 -0.50
C ARG A 25 11.48 18.44 -1.08
N MET A 26 11.13 17.19 -1.41
CA MET A 26 9.81 16.84 -1.95
C MET A 26 8.69 17.52 -1.13
N PRO A 27 7.74 18.21 -1.77
CA PRO A 27 6.65 18.89 -1.08
C PRO A 27 5.86 17.93 -0.17
N ILE A 28 5.32 18.44 0.94
CA ILE A 28 4.51 17.63 1.86
C ILE A 28 3.27 17.07 1.16
N SER A 29 2.67 17.83 0.22
CA SER A 29 1.54 17.37 -0.59
C SER A 29 1.89 16.15 -1.44
N GLU A 30 3.07 16.17 -2.07
CA GLU A 30 3.58 15.05 -2.87
C GLU A 30 3.88 13.83 -2.00
N GLN A 31 4.56 14.03 -0.85
CA GLN A 31 4.82 12.94 0.10
C GLN A 31 3.50 12.28 0.57
N LEU A 32 2.48 13.08 0.82
CA LEU A 32 1.16 12.59 1.20
C LEU A 32 0.49 11.82 0.04
N ALA A 33 0.56 12.35 -1.18
CA ALA A 33 0.00 11.71 -2.37
C ALA A 33 0.71 10.42 -2.74
N GLU A 34 2.01 10.30 -2.46
CA GLU A 34 2.77 9.07 -2.61
C GLU A 34 2.36 8.02 -1.56
N ALA A 35 2.16 8.42 -0.31
CA ALA A 35 1.76 7.51 0.76
C ALA A 35 0.28 7.08 0.66
N PHE A 36 -0.60 7.95 0.18
CA PHE A 36 -2.05 7.76 0.22
C PHE A 36 -2.56 6.47 -0.45
N PRO A 37 -2.16 6.12 -1.70
CA PRO A 37 -2.62 4.89 -2.37
C PRO A 37 -2.49 3.64 -1.50
N LYS A 38 -1.39 3.54 -0.76
CA LYS A 38 -1.10 2.38 0.10
C LYS A 38 -2.14 2.21 1.19
N TYR A 39 -2.48 3.28 1.93
CA TYR A 39 -3.45 3.22 3.02
C TYR A 39 -4.89 3.25 2.51
N PHE A 40 -5.14 3.88 1.37
CA PHE A 40 -6.45 3.94 0.75
C PHE A 40 -6.88 2.59 0.17
N LEU A 41 -5.99 1.93 -0.59
CA LEU A 41 -6.26 0.62 -1.19
C LEU A 41 -6.15 -0.52 -0.18
N MET A 42 -5.25 -0.39 0.82
CA MET A 42 -5.03 -1.41 1.85
C MET A 42 -5.12 -0.79 3.26
N PRO A 43 -6.35 -0.49 3.75
CA PRO A 43 -6.54 0.11 5.07
C PRO A 43 -6.01 -0.80 6.17
N THR A 44 -5.20 -0.27 7.10
CA THR A 44 -4.50 -1.04 8.12
C THR A 44 -5.42 -1.91 8.97
N SER A 45 -6.56 -1.37 9.42
CA SER A 45 -7.51 -2.10 10.27
C SER A 45 -8.17 -3.26 9.53
N SER A 46 -8.60 -3.03 8.28
CA SER A 46 -9.19 -4.06 7.44
C SER A 46 -8.16 -5.14 7.09
N LEU A 47 -6.95 -4.74 6.70
CA LEU A 47 -5.90 -5.67 6.31
C LEU A 47 -5.48 -6.57 7.47
N LEU A 48 -5.30 -5.98 8.66
CA LEU A 48 -4.96 -6.74 9.87
C LEU A 48 -6.06 -7.74 10.23
N LYS A 49 -7.33 -7.34 10.14
CA LYS A 49 -8.47 -8.22 10.38
C LYS A 49 -8.47 -9.40 9.41
N GLN A 50 -8.44 -9.13 8.10
CA GLN A 50 -8.47 -10.17 7.07
C GLN A 50 -7.28 -11.14 7.20
N PHE A 51 -6.09 -10.62 7.51
CA PHE A 51 -4.90 -11.45 7.76
C PHE A 51 -5.12 -12.40 8.94
N ASN A 52 -5.61 -11.88 10.06
CA ASN A 52 -5.88 -12.69 11.26
C ASN A 52 -6.98 -13.73 11.01
N ASP A 53 -8.05 -13.38 10.30
CA ASP A 53 -9.15 -14.30 9.97
C ASP A 53 -8.64 -15.48 9.11
N MET A 54 -7.79 -15.20 8.11
CA MET A 54 -7.13 -16.23 7.30
C MET A 54 -6.17 -17.09 8.13
N TYR A 55 -5.42 -16.47 9.05
CA TYR A 55 -4.50 -17.19 9.92
C TYR A 55 -5.22 -18.14 10.87
N GLN A 56 -6.33 -17.71 11.47
CA GLN A 56 -7.17 -18.54 12.34
C GLN A 56 -7.80 -19.70 11.58
N THR A 57 -8.24 -19.47 10.33
CA THR A 57 -8.90 -20.51 9.52
C THR A 57 -7.93 -21.60 9.06
N HIS A 58 -6.71 -21.24 8.68
CA HIS A 58 -5.76 -22.17 8.06
C HIS A 58 -4.59 -22.58 8.97
N GLY A 59 -4.48 -22.00 10.16
CA GLY A 59 -3.37 -22.19 11.10
C GLY A 59 -2.02 -21.58 10.67
N LYS A 60 -1.91 -21.13 9.41
CA LYS A 60 -0.74 -20.46 8.84
C LYS A 60 -1.13 -19.56 7.69
N PHE A 61 -0.32 -18.53 7.43
CA PHE A 61 -0.45 -17.70 6.25
C PHE A 61 0.28 -18.35 5.05
N THR A 62 -0.47 -18.72 4.00
CA THR A 62 0.05 -19.42 2.82
C THR A 62 0.18 -18.49 1.61
N PRO A 63 0.96 -18.86 0.57
CA PRO A 63 0.98 -18.13 -0.70
C PRO A 63 -0.42 -18.01 -1.34
N THR A 64 -1.28 -19.01 -1.17
CA THR A 64 -2.68 -18.95 -1.62
C THR A 64 -3.45 -17.85 -0.91
N ASN A 65 -3.28 -17.70 0.42
CA ASN A 65 -3.89 -16.62 1.18
C ASN A 65 -3.43 -15.25 0.67
N LEU A 66 -2.14 -15.13 0.34
CA LEU A 66 -1.57 -13.92 -0.23
C LEU A 66 -2.20 -13.56 -1.59
N LEU A 67 -2.34 -14.52 -2.50
CA LEU A 67 -3.02 -14.28 -3.78
C LEU A 67 -4.49 -13.88 -3.58
N THR A 68 -5.22 -14.61 -2.74
CA THR A 68 -6.63 -14.32 -2.44
C THR A 68 -6.80 -12.92 -1.86
N LEU A 69 -5.93 -12.53 -0.92
CA LEU A 69 -5.98 -11.22 -0.28
C LEU A 69 -5.59 -10.09 -1.24
N ALA A 70 -4.61 -10.33 -2.13
CA ALA A 70 -4.24 -9.36 -3.17
C ALA A 70 -5.40 -9.12 -4.15
N HIS A 71 -6.06 -10.20 -4.57
CA HIS A 71 -7.25 -10.13 -5.41
C HIS A 71 -8.40 -9.38 -4.70
N TYR A 72 -8.63 -9.64 -3.41
CA TYR A 72 -9.65 -8.96 -2.61
C TYR A 72 -9.47 -7.42 -2.58
N TYR A 73 -8.23 -6.94 -2.41
CA TYR A 73 -7.94 -5.50 -2.43
C TYR A 73 -7.73 -4.92 -3.84
N GLY A 74 -7.71 -5.75 -4.89
CA GLY A 74 -7.45 -5.31 -6.26
C GLY A 74 -6.04 -4.75 -6.46
N VAL A 75 -5.05 -5.28 -5.72
CA VAL A 75 -3.65 -4.85 -5.78
C VAL A 75 -2.75 -5.97 -6.28
N SER A 76 -1.53 -5.63 -6.71
CA SER A 76 -0.54 -6.66 -7.06
C SER A 76 -0.09 -7.43 -5.82
N VAL A 77 0.29 -8.70 -6.02
CA VAL A 77 0.88 -9.54 -4.97
C VAL A 77 2.12 -8.88 -4.37
N GLN A 78 2.93 -8.21 -5.20
CA GLN A 78 4.09 -7.45 -4.76
C GLN A 78 3.72 -6.32 -3.80
N ALA A 79 2.75 -5.48 -4.17
CA ALA A 79 2.32 -4.36 -3.33
C ALA A 79 1.76 -4.83 -1.98
N LEU A 80 0.98 -5.93 -1.98
CA LEU A 80 0.49 -6.52 -0.74
C LEU A 80 1.63 -7.09 0.11
N THR A 81 2.60 -7.77 -0.51
CA THR A 81 3.74 -8.37 0.23
C THR A 81 4.55 -7.29 0.93
N TYR A 82 4.94 -6.23 0.23
CA TYR A 82 5.64 -5.11 0.84
C TYR A 82 4.84 -4.45 1.96
N ARG A 83 3.51 -4.35 1.80
CA ARG A 83 2.63 -3.81 2.83
C ARG A 83 2.62 -4.66 4.10
N LEU A 84 2.54 -5.99 3.95
CA LEU A 84 2.57 -6.93 5.08
C LEU A 84 3.95 -6.95 5.77
N GLU A 85 5.03 -6.80 5.02
CA GLU A 85 6.39 -6.64 5.56
C GLU A 85 6.55 -5.34 6.36
N GLU A 86 6.06 -4.22 5.84
CA GLU A 86 6.07 -2.92 6.54
C GLU A 86 5.30 -2.99 7.86
N MET A 87 4.19 -3.72 7.89
CA MET A 87 3.38 -3.96 9.08
C MET A 87 3.96 -5.03 10.02
N LYS A 88 5.11 -5.64 9.68
CA LYS A 88 5.75 -6.73 10.42
C LYS A 88 4.87 -7.98 10.59
N LEU A 89 3.89 -8.16 9.69
CA LEU A 89 3.07 -9.38 9.62
C LEU A 89 3.78 -10.49 8.84
N MET A 90 4.77 -10.13 8.04
CA MET A 90 5.65 -11.04 7.32
C MET A 90 7.12 -10.63 7.50
N PRO A 91 8.07 -11.57 7.41
CA PRO A 91 9.50 -11.24 7.44
C PRO A 91 9.88 -10.35 6.25
N SER A 92 10.74 -9.37 6.49
CA SER A 92 11.29 -8.52 5.42
C SER A 92 12.00 -9.36 4.35
N GLY A 93 11.81 -9.00 3.08
CA GLY A 93 12.42 -9.70 1.95
C GLY A 93 11.70 -11.01 1.56
N THR A 94 10.47 -11.20 2.01
CA THR A 94 9.60 -12.28 1.54
C THR A 94 9.32 -12.14 0.05
N TRP A 95 9.07 -10.92 -0.45
CA TRP A 95 8.86 -10.71 -1.89
C TRP A 95 10.06 -11.18 -2.73
N GLU A 96 11.28 -10.84 -2.31
CA GLU A 96 12.51 -11.24 -3.01
C GLU A 96 12.71 -12.76 -3.04
N ARG A 97 12.18 -13.47 -2.02
CA ARG A 97 12.19 -14.94 -1.98
C ARG A 97 11.16 -15.55 -2.93
N LEU A 98 10.01 -14.91 -3.12
CA LEU A 98 8.94 -15.39 -4.02
C LEU A 98 9.27 -15.20 -5.50
N LYS A 99 10.15 -14.24 -5.83
CA LYS A 99 10.57 -13.96 -7.20
C LYS A 99 11.57 -15.00 -7.77
N LYS A 100 12.24 -15.75 -6.90
CA LYS A 100 13.20 -16.81 -7.27
C LYS A 100 12.49 -18.09 -7.64
#